data_AF-K0JPZ4-F1
#
_entry.id   AF-K0JPZ4-F1
#
_cell.length_a   1.000
_cell.length_b   1.000
_cell.length_c   1.000
_cell.angle_alpha   90.00
_cell.angle_beta   90.00
_cell.angle_gamma   90.00
#
_symmetry.space_group_name_H-M   'P 1'
#
loop_
_entity.id
_entity.type
_entity.pdbx_description
1 polymer ?
#
loop_
_entity_poly.entity_id
_entity_poly.type
_entity_poly.pdbx_seq_one_letter_code
_entity_poly.pdbx_strand_id
1 'polypeptide(L)'
;MKARKSLTDQGYVTGHEIRIMAMHAFATRGDQVPSTVSTRFDELVVDEAQDCSQLDLAILTTLRQAGVPMVFVCDPDQAIYEFRGAQPDEVRRFGAELGSRIDLTGNWRSSGAICNLAATLRPTSLTRPPDDPIGPHHDEPAGILLIRTDEDSSDRSVTAFTERADAMGIPASKRLILAHAATSLPKQAASTAALPENAAVRIAWAATILTSPHHTARQRDTAHDTLERCLLGYWYSRTDGKSTVSLCDQLGVDRTELRRVASKLSATLPNVDDGTFGEWCLAVNKLLKSHPPGPGITRRADKTGSLRATTATKSMTARQAAGGAPAGSTTSTRVSIVQQVKGEEADAVLVILPPDKRTKRTDALVKAWISGIHDETTSESLHVLYVAATRARRLLALALPTPVHDQVAAHLKDNNVSVDLASATKPRPVPPHGEDVDI
;
A
#
# COMPACT_ATOMS: atom_id res chain seq x y z
N MET A 1 0.83 -31.00 3.20
CA MET A 1 0.24 -31.66 2.00
C MET A 1 -1.20 -32.16 2.20
N LYS A 2 -1.55 -32.89 3.29
CA LYS A 2 -2.94 -33.38 3.50
C LYS A 2 -4.02 -32.30 3.52
N ALA A 3 -3.79 -31.19 4.23
CA ALA A 3 -4.74 -30.06 4.28
C ALA A 3 -4.95 -29.41 2.90
N ARG A 4 -3.85 -29.21 2.16
CA ARG A 4 -3.87 -28.65 0.79
C ARG A 4 -4.68 -29.51 -0.17
N LYS A 5 -4.41 -30.82 -0.18
CA LYS A 5 -5.17 -31.79 -0.99
C LYS A 5 -6.67 -31.79 -0.63
N SER A 6 -6.99 -31.81 0.66
CA SER A 6 -8.39 -31.78 1.12
C SER A 6 -9.15 -30.52 0.66
N LEU A 7 -8.49 -29.35 0.62
CA LEU A 7 -9.09 -28.11 0.11
C LEU A 7 -9.29 -28.16 -1.41
N THR A 8 -8.30 -28.67 -2.16
CA THR A 8 -8.41 -28.86 -3.61
C THR A 8 -9.54 -29.84 -3.97
N ASP A 9 -9.68 -30.94 -3.23
CA ASP A 9 -10.75 -31.92 -3.42
C ASP A 9 -12.14 -31.32 -3.14
N GLN A 10 -12.22 -30.23 -2.37
CA GLN A 10 -13.43 -29.45 -2.12
C GLN A 10 -13.64 -28.29 -3.12
N GLY A 11 -12.78 -28.16 -4.13
CA GLY A 11 -12.86 -27.10 -5.14
C GLY A 11 -12.18 -25.78 -4.75
N TYR A 12 -11.46 -25.73 -3.63
CA TYR A 12 -10.70 -24.53 -3.22
C TYR A 12 -9.28 -24.59 -3.72
N VAL A 13 -8.91 -23.60 -4.54
CA VAL A 13 -7.57 -23.47 -5.12
C VAL A 13 -7.08 -22.04 -5.00
N THR A 14 -5.78 -21.90 -4.75
CA THR A 14 -5.06 -20.63 -4.80
C THR A 14 -4.71 -20.26 -6.24
N GLY A 15 -4.41 -18.99 -6.49
CA GLY A 15 -3.95 -18.57 -7.81
C GLY A 15 -2.68 -19.29 -8.30
N HIS A 16 -1.80 -19.69 -7.38
CA HIS A 16 -0.62 -20.49 -7.73
C HIS A 16 -1.00 -21.92 -8.14
N GLU A 17 -1.96 -22.54 -7.44
CA GLU A 17 -2.47 -23.87 -7.79
C GLU A 17 -3.19 -23.89 -9.13
N ILE A 18 -3.94 -22.85 -9.47
CA ILE A 18 -4.60 -22.73 -10.76
C ILE A 18 -3.57 -22.80 -11.91
N ARG A 19 -2.41 -22.14 -11.76
CA ARG A 19 -1.32 -22.20 -12.76
C ARG A 19 -0.74 -23.61 -12.90
N ILE A 20 -0.49 -24.28 -11.77
CA ILE A 20 -0.02 -25.68 -11.78
C ILE A 20 -1.06 -26.59 -12.44
N MET A 21 -2.34 -26.40 -12.14
CA MET A 21 -3.43 -27.17 -12.75
C MET A 21 -3.54 -26.92 -14.26
N ALA A 22 -3.32 -25.69 -14.72
CA ALA A 22 -3.26 -25.37 -16.15
C ALA A 22 -2.13 -26.13 -16.85
N MET A 23 -0.91 -26.09 -16.28
CA MET A 23 0.23 -26.86 -16.81
C MET A 23 -0.02 -28.37 -16.78
N HIS A 24 -0.64 -28.88 -15.71
CA HIS A 24 -1.02 -30.29 -15.63
C HIS A 24 -2.06 -30.65 -16.70
N ALA A 25 -3.03 -29.77 -16.97
CA ALA A 25 -4.02 -29.97 -18.01
C ALA A 25 -3.38 -30.00 -19.41
N PHE A 26 -2.43 -29.11 -19.70
CA PHE A 26 -1.64 -29.16 -20.95
C PHE A 26 -0.88 -30.48 -21.08
N ALA A 27 -0.23 -30.95 -20.01
CA ALA A 27 0.54 -32.19 -20.02
C ALA A 27 -0.32 -33.46 -20.16
N THR A 28 -1.52 -33.48 -19.55
CA THR A 28 -2.36 -34.70 -19.48
C THR A 28 -3.42 -34.78 -20.57
N ARG A 29 -3.88 -33.65 -21.09
CA ARG A 29 -4.90 -33.58 -22.15
C ARG A 29 -4.31 -33.24 -23.52
N GLY A 30 -2.99 -33.03 -23.58
CA GLY A 30 -2.26 -32.72 -24.81
C GLY A 30 -2.83 -31.49 -25.51
N ASP A 31 -2.88 -31.57 -26.84
CA ASP A 31 -3.28 -30.47 -27.70
C ASP A 31 -4.75 -30.05 -27.57
N GLN A 32 -5.60 -30.83 -26.88
CA GLN A 32 -7.02 -30.49 -26.73
C GLN A 32 -7.24 -29.14 -26.04
N VAL A 33 -6.46 -28.83 -25.01
CA VAL A 33 -6.65 -27.58 -24.25
C VAL A 33 -6.08 -26.39 -25.02
N PRO A 34 -4.81 -26.39 -25.48
CA PRO A 34 -4.29 -25.29 -26.28
C PRO A 34 -5.06 -25.07 -27.59
N SER A 35 -5.48 -26.14 -28.27
CA SER A 35 -6.32 -26.00 -29.48
C SER A 35 -7.65 -25.33 -29.18
N THR A 36 -8.34 -25.73 -28.11
CA THR A 36 -9.59 -25.07 -27.68
C THR A 36 -9.38 -23.57 -27.43
N VAL A 37 -8.28 -23.20 -26.76
CA VAL A 37 -7.93 -21.80 -26.52
C VAL A 37 -7.67 -21.08 -27.85
N SER A 38 -6.89 -21.67 -28.75
CA SER A 38 -6.58 -21.10 -30.08
C SER A 38 -7.80 -20.94 -30.99
N THR A 39 -8.78 -21.84 -30.88
CA THR A 39 -10.04 -21.73 -31.63
C THR A 39 -11.00 -20.70 -31.04
N ARG A 40 -10.82 -20.36 -29.76
CA ARG A 40 -11.71 -19.45 -29.04
C ARG A 40 -11.23 -18.00 -29.07
N PHE A 41 -9.91 -17.80 -29.04
CA PHE A 41 -9.30 -16.47 -28.94
C PHE A 41 -8.39 -16.24 -30.14
N ASP A 42 -8.69 -15.19 -30.90
CA ASP A 42 -7.88 -14.78 -32.06
C ASP A 42 -6.52 -14.19 -31.64
N GLU A 43 -6.42 -13.66 -30.42
CA GLU A 43 -5.22 -13.03 -29.88
C GLU A 43 -5.24 -13.04 -28.34
N LEU A 44 -4.05 -13.09 -27.74
CA LEU A 44 -3.84 -12.91 -26.31
C LEU A 44 -3.09 -11.59 -26.06
N VAL A 45 -3.71 -10.70 -25.29
CA VAL A 45 -3.05 -9.48 -24.81
C VAL A 45 -2.64 -9.68 -23.35
N VAL A 46 -1.33 -9.67 -23.11
CA VAL A 46 -0.73 -9.81 -21.78
C VAL A 46 -0.24 -8.43 -21.34
N ASP A 47 -0.93 -7.85 -20.37
CA ASP A 47 -0.53 -6.60 -19.71
C ASP A 47 0.30 -6.90 -18.45
N GLU A 48 1.07 -5.90 -17.99
CA GLU A 48 1.95 -5.98 -16.81
C GLU A 48 2.91 -7.18 -16.83
N ALA A 49 3.40 -7.52 -18.02
CA ALA A 49 4.04 -8.81 -18.23
C ALA A 49 5.38 -8.96 -17.51
N GLN A 50 6.01 -7.86 -17.07
CA GLN A 50 7.19 -7.84 -16.20
C GLN A 50 6.98 -8.57 -14.86
N ASP A 51 5.74 -8.74 -14.42
CA ASP A 51 5.39 -9.44 -13.18
C ASP A 51 5.12 -10.94 -13.40
N CYS A 52 5.23 -11.43 -14.63
CA CYS A 52 4.97 -12.84 -14.93
C CYS A 52 5.97 -13.74 -14.19
N SER A 53 5.43 -14.77 -13.54
CA SER A 53 6.23 -15.82 -12.94
C SER A 53 6.71 -16.84 -13.99
N GLN A 54 7.63 -17.71 -13.61
CA GLN A 54 8.07 -18.82 -14.47
C GLN A 54 6.90 -19.70 -14.96
N LEU A 55 5.89 -19.91 -14.11
CA LEU A 55 4.68 -20.66 -14.50
C LEU A 55 3.83 -19.89 -15.51
N ASP A 56 3.72 -18.57 -15.36
CA ASP A 56 2.99 -17.73 -16.32
C ASP A 56 3.68 -17.80 -17.69
N LEU A 57 5.00 -17.65 -17.74
CA LEU A 57 5.79 -17.75 -18.98
C LEU A 57 5.68 -19.14 -19.63
N ALA A 58 5.66 -20.22 -18.84
CA ALA A 58 5.48 -21.58 -19.36
C ALA A 58 4.08 -21.80 -19.98
N ILE A 59 3.04 -21.27 -19.34
CA ILE A 59 1.67 -21.29 -19.88
C ILE A 59 1.62 -20.50 -21.19
N LEU A 60 2.15 -19.28 -21.21
CA LEU A 60 2.19 -18.41 -22.39
C LEU A 60 2.98 -19.05 -23.54
N THR A 61 4.09 -19.73 -23.24
CA THR A 61 4.88 -20.49 -24.22
C THR A 61 4.04 -21.59 -24.87
N THR A 62 3.30 -22.36 -24.06
CA THR A 62 2.46 -23.47 -24.56
C THR A 62 1.37 -22.95 -25.49
N LEU A 63 0.71 -21.85 -25.12
CA LEU A 63 -0.35 -21.24 -25.94
C LEU A 63 0.21 -20.65 -27.24
N ARG A 64 1.38 -20.01 -27.18
CA ARG A 64 2.08 -19.51 -28.37
C ARG A 64 2.46 -20.66 -29.32
N GLN A 65 2.98 -21.77 -28.80
CA GLN A 65 3.33 -22.96 -29.60
C GLN A 65 2.12 -23.60 -30.27
N ALA A 66 0.93 -23.47 -29.66
CA ALA A 66 -0.34 -23.86 -30.26
C ALA A 66 -0.87 -22.88 -31.34
N GLY A 67 -0.12 -21.82 -31.64
CA GLY A 67 -0.42 -20.89 -32.73
C GLY A 67 -1.26 -19.68 -32.33
N VAL A 68 -1.45 -19.41 -31.03
CA VAL A 68 -2.21 -18.23 -30.59
C VAL A 68 -1.33 -16.97 -30.70
N PRO A 69 -1.71 -15.97 -31.53
CA PRO A 69 -1.03 -14.69 -31.58
C PRO A 69 -1.02 -14.00 -30.21
N MET A 70 0.04 -13.22 -29.93
CA MET A 70 0.22 -12.60 -28.63
C MET A 70 0.76 -11.19 -28.75
N VAL A 71 0.14 -10.27 -28.01
CA VAL A 71 0.64 -8.93 -27.70
C VAL A 71 1.11 -8.94 -26.25
N PHE A 72 2.33 -8.48 -26.04
CA PHE A 72 3.00 -8.52 -24.74
C PHE A 72 3.43 -7.12 -24.34
N VAL A 73 2.78 -6.57 -23.33
CA VAL A 73 2.99 -5.20 -22.84
C VAL A 73 3.76 -5.29 -21.53
N CYS A 74 4.87 -4.56 -21.45
CA CYS A 74 5.84 -4.70 -20.36
C CYS A 74 6.57 -3.38 -20.10
N ASP A 75 6.71 -3.03 -18.82
CA ASP A 75 7.68 -2.03 -18.36
C ASP A 75 8.67 -2.71 -17.40
N PRO A 76 9.90 -3.04 -17.86
CA PRO A 76 10.90 -3.73 -17.05
C PRO A 76 11.25 -3.00 -15.75
N ASP A 77 11.17 -1.67 -15.72
CA ASP A 77 11.53 -0.88 -14.55
C ASP A 77 10.43 -0.92 -13.46
N GLN A 78 9.25 -1.47 -13.78
CA GLN A 78 8.13 -1.64 -12.86
C GLN A 78 7.96 -3.08 -12.34
N ALA A 79 9.03 -3.90 -12.43
CA ALA A 79 9.04 -5.26 -11.91
C ALA A 79 9.26 -5.26 -10.37
N ILE A 80 8.18 -5.36 -9.61
CA ILE A 80 8.20 -5.23 -8.13
C ILE A 80 7.60 -6.44 -7.38
N TYR A 81 7.42 -7.56 -8.08
CA TYR A 81 6.87 -8.81 -7.53
C TYR A 81 7.86 -9.97 -7.60
N GLU A 82 9.17 -9.71 -7.53
CA GLU A 82 10.21 -10.76 -7.48
C GLU A 82 9.99 -11.68 -6.26
N PHE A 83 9.54 -11.13 -5.13
CA PHE A 83 9.14 -11.90 -3.95
C PHE A 83 7.97 -12.89 -4.20
N ARG A 84 7.20 -12.74 -5.29
CA ARG A 84 6.13 -13.66 -5.72
C ARG A 84 6.58 -14.61 -6.83
N GLY A 85 7.86 -14.59 -7.19
CA GLY A 85 8.43 -15.43 -8.24
C GLY A 85 8.39 -14.81 -9.64
N ALA A 86 8.17 -13.50 -9.77
CA ALA A 86 8.43 -12.81 -11.04
C ALA A 86 9.90 -12.98 -11.43
N GLN A 87 10.18 -13.09 -12.72
CA GLN A 87 11.53 -13.29 -13.27
C GLN A 87 11.80 -12.26 -14.36
N PRO A 88 12.22 -11.02 -14.01
CA PRO A 88 12.32 -9.93 -14.97
C PRO A 88 13.22 -10.27 -16.16
N ASP A 89 14.31 -11.00 -15.92
CA ASP A 89 15.26 -11.43 -16.95
C ASP A 89 14.65 -12.44 -17.92
N GLU A 90 13.91 -13.42 -17.40
CA GLU A 90 13.19 -14.40 -18.20
C GLU A 90 12.03 -13.76 -18.97
N VAL A 91 11.36 -12.77 -18.38
CA VAL A 91 10.34 -11.98 -19.08
C VAL A 91 10.96 -11.22 -20.25
N ARG A 92 12.12 -10.57 -20.06
CA ARG A 92 12.82 -9.88 -21.14
C ARG A 92 13.24 -10.84 -22.25
N ARG A 93 13.74 -12.02 -21.89
CA ARG A 93 14.10 -13.07 -22.84
C ARG A 93 12.88 -13.56 -23.62
N PHE A 94 11.78 -13.87 -22.93
CA PHE A 94 10.53 -14.28 -23.55
C PHE A 94 10.02 -13.21 -24.52
N GLY A 95 10.03 -11.94 -24.11
CA GLY A 95 9.65 -10.81 -24.95
C GLY A 95 10.53 -10.65 -26.19
N ALA A 96 11.84 -10.91 -26.08
CA ALA A 96 12.77 -10.88 -27.21
C ALA A 96 12.55 -12.02 -28.22
N GLU A 97 11.93 -13.12 -27.79
CA GLU A 97 11.50 -14.19 -28.68
C GLU A 97 10.18 -13.87 -29.40
N LEU A 98 9.45 -12.83 -28.97
CA LEU A 98 8.27 -12.32 -29.67
C LEU A 98 8.71 -11.48 -30.87
N GLY A 99 7.92 -11.50 -31.94
CA GLY A 99 8.29 -10.95 -33.26
C GLY A 99 8.66 -9.47 -33.25
N SER A 100 7.70 -8.59 -33.56
CA SER A 100 7.95 -7.15 -33.65
C SER A 100 7.91 -6.49 -32.26
N ARG A 101 8.95 -5.74 -31.92
CA ARG A 101 8.98 -4.87 -30.72
C ARG A 101 8.66 -3.42 -31.10
N ILE A 102 7.79 -2.79 -30.32
CA ILE A 102 7.47 -1.36 -30.42
C ILE A 102 7.77 -0.73 -29.06
N ASP A 103 8.70 0.24 -29.04
CA ASP A 103 8.99 1.00 -27.84
C ASP A 103 8.08 2.23 -27.77
N LEU A 104 7.36 2.38 -26.65
CA LEU A 104 6.55 3.55 -26.37
C LEU A 104 7.35 4.50 -25.47
N THR A 105 7.92 5.56 -26.06
CA THR A 105 8.78 6.51 -25.33
C THR A 105 7.99 7.67 -24.70
N GLY A 106 6.75 7.90 -25.14
CA GLY A 106 5.92 9.00 -24.65
C GLY A 106 5.30 8.76 -23.28
N ASN A 107 5.61 9.62 -22.32
CA ASN A 107 5.01 9.66 -20.99
C ASN A 107 3.88 10.70 -20.90
N TRP A 108 2.65 10.22 -20.77
CA TRP A 108 1.46 11.06 -20.63
C TRP A 108 1.12 11.44 -19.19
N ARG A 109 1.84 10.90 -18.21
CA ARG A 109 1.50 11.02 -16.78
C ARG A 109 2.29 12.13 -16.10
N SER A 110 3.61 12.07 -16.22
CA SER A 110 4.56 12.77 -15.36
C SER A 110 5.19 13.97 -16.05
N SER A 111 5.59 14.96 -15.25
CA SER A 111 6.38 16.10 -15.74
C SER A 111 7.78 15.68 -16.17
N GLY A 112 8.44 16.49 -16.99
CA GLY A 112 9.81 16.22 -17.45
C GLY A 112 10.80 16.06 -16.29
N ALA A 113 10.64 16.81 -15.19
CA ALA A 113 11.48 16.67 -14.01
C ALA A 113 11.37 15.28 -13.36
N ILE A 114 10.16 14.71 -13.32
CA ILE A 114 9.92 13.37 -12.78
C ILE A 114 10.44 12.30 -13.74
N CYS A 115 10.23 12.44 -15.05
CA CYS A 115 10.80 11.54 -16.06
C CYS A 115 12.33 11.50 -15.99
N ASN A 116 12.97 12.65 -15.86
CA ASN A 116 14.44 12.75 -15.72
C ASN A 116 14.92 12.09 -14.42
N LEU A 117 14.24 12.31 -13.28
CA LEU A 117 14.58 11.63 -12.03
C LEU A 117 14.42 10.11 -12.16
N ALA A 118 13.29 9.65 -12.73
CA ALA A 118 13.01 8.22 -12.91
C ALA A 118 14.07 7.54 -13.77
N ALA A 119 14.59 8.22 -14.80
CA ALA A 119 15.68 7.70 -15.61
C ALA A 119 16.97 7.45 -14.82
N THR A 120 17.26 8.25 -13.78
CA THR A 120 18.46 8.04 -12.94
C THR A 120 18.34 6.82 -12.03
N LEU A 121 17.12 6.32 -11.78
CA LEU A 121 16.88 5.11 -10.98
C LEU A 121 17.10 3.80 -11.76
N ARG A 122 17.40 3.87 -13.07
CA ARG A 122 17.64 2.71 -13.93
C ARG A 122 19.09 2.23 -13.82
N PRO A 123 19.36 0.93 -13.98
CA PRO A 123 20.75 0.44 -13.97
C PRO A 123 21.49 0.93 -15.21
N THR A 124 22.78 1.21 -15.06
CA THR A 124 23.65 1.68 -16.16
C THR A 124 23.69 0.70 -17.33
N SER A 125 23.50 -0.60 -17.06
CA SER A 125 23.45 -1.65 -18.08
C SER A 125 22.20 -1.58 -18.98
N LEU A 126 21.13 -0.91 -18.53
CA LEU A 126 19.88 -0.74 -19.25
C LEU A 126 19.56 0.74 -19.52
N THR A 127 20.59 1.60 -19.50
CA THR A 127 20.42 3.04 -19.73
C THR A 127 19.74 3.31 -21.06
N ARG A 128 18.73 4.16 -21.00
CA ARG A 128 18.02 4.73 -22.15
C ARG A 128 17.60 6.16 -21.81
N PRO A 129 17.30 6.99 -22.82
CA PRO A 129 16.81 8.35 -22.57
C PRO A 129 15.63 8.36 -21.58
N PRO A 130 15.46 9.44 -20.81
CA PRO A 130 14.22 9.68 -20.08
C PRO A 130 13.02 9.60 -21.02
N ASP A 131 11.88 9.16 -20.49
CA ASP A 131 10.66 9.11 -21.28
C ASP A 131 10.24 10.52 -21.71
N ASP A 132 9.75 10.67 -22.95
CA ASP A 132 9.36 11.94 -23.54
C ASP A 132 8.10 12.46 -22.84
N PRO A 133 8.17 13.55 -22.06
CA PRO A 133 7.00 14.03 -21.33
C PRO A 133 6.05 14.72 -22.32
N ILE A 134 4.90 14.10 -22.60
CA ILE A 134 3.89 14.59 -23.57
C ILE A 134 2.51 14.81 -22.93
N GLY A 135 2.42 14.56 -21.61
CA GLY A 135 1.22 14.79 -20.82
C GLY A 135 0.93 16.28 -20.53
N PRO A 136 -0.22 16.59 -19.90
CA PRO A 136 -0.64 17.97 -19.64
C PRO A 136 0.28 18.76 -18.69
N HIS A 137 1.15 18.06 -17.93
CA HIS A 137 2.07 18.67 -16.96
C HIS A 137 3.55 18.53 -17.38
N HIS A 138 3.82 18.24 -18.65
CA HIS A 138 5.18 17.99 -19.15
C HIS A 138 6.17 19.13 -18.85
N ASP A 139 5.72 20.39 -19.01
CA ASP A 139 6.51 21.61 -18.83
C ASP A 139 6.58 22.12 -17.37
N GLU A 140 6.02 21.40 -16.39
CA GLU A 140 6.00 21.89 -15.00
C GLU A 140 7.45 22.02 -14.47
N PRO A 141 7.95 23.25 -14.22
CA PRO A 141 9.38 23.52 -14.04
C PRO A 141 9.90 23.12 -12.65
N ALA A 142 8.98 22.85 -11.71
CA ALA A 142 9.28 22.45 -10.35
C ALA A 142 8.44 21.23 -9.98
N GLY A 143 9.10 20.08 -9.89
CA GLY A 143 8.44 18.82 -9.64
C GLY A 143 9.18 17.88 -8.70
N ILE A 144 10.40 18.20 -8.27
CA ILE A 144 11.16 17.37 -7.33
C ILE A 144 11.48 18.17 -6.06
N LEU A 145 11.06 17.66 -4.91
CA LEU A 145 11.37 18.19 -3.58
C LEU A 145 12.18 17.17 -2.78
N LEU A 146 13.42 17.51 -2.40
CA LEU A 146 14.20 16.70 -1.46
C LEU A 146 14.00 17.24 -0.05
N ILE A 147 13.53 16.39 0.85
CA ILE A 147 13.28 16.74 2.25
C ILE A 147 14.29 16.02 3.12
N ARG A 148 15.17 16.77 3.78
CA ARG A 148 16.15 16.21 4.72
C ARG A 148 15.47 15.76 6.01
N THR A 149 15.67 14.51 6.42
CA THR A 149 15.06 13.90 7.61
C THR A 149 16.08 13.49 8.69
N ASP A 150 15.61 13.52 9.95
CA ASP A 150 16.20 12.89 11.14
C ASP A 150 15.29 11.75 11.68
N GLU A 151 15.67 11.06 12.75
CA GLU A 151 14.95 9.87 13.27
C GLU A 151 13.47 10.10 13.62
N ASP A 152 13.05 11.34 13.94
CA ASP A 152 11.71 11.70 14.40
C ASP A 152 11.04 12.77 13.51
N SER A 153 11.34 12.79 12.21
CA SER A 153 10.93 13.88 11.31
C SER A 153 9.78 13.54 10.35
N SER A 154 9.13 12.38 10.49
CA SER A 154 8.07 11.94 9.56
C SER A 154 6.90 12.92 9.48
N ASP A 155 6.48 13.53 10.59
CA ASP A 155 5.40 14.52 10.56
C ASP A 155 5.86 15.84 9.91
N ARG A 156 7.11 16.27 10.16
CA ARG A 156 7.68 17.48 9.53
C ARG A 156 7.90 17.31 8.02
N SER A 157 8.23 16.11 7.55
CA SER A 157 8.33 15.85 6.11
C SER A 157 6.97 15.87 5.42
N VAL A 158 5.91 15.40 6.09
CA VAL A 158 4.53 15.56 5.60
C VAL A 158 4.12 17.03 5.55
N THR A 159 4.50 17.84 6.54
CA THR A 159 4.24 19.30 6.53
C THR A 159 4.92 19.97 5.34
N ALA A 160 6.24 19.77 5.15
CA ALA A 160 6.98 20.38 4.05
C ALA A 160 6.44 19.95 2.67
N PHE A 161 6.05 18.68 2.53
CA PHE A 161 5.37 18.19 1.33
C PHE A 161 4.01 18.86 1.10
N THR A 162 3.21 19.00 2.16
CA THR A 162 1.89 19.61 2.13
C THR A 162 1.99 21.09 1.73
N GLU A 163 2.89 21.85 2.34
CA GLU A 163 3.15 23.25 2.01
C GLU A 163 3.57 23.43 0.55
N ARG A 164 4.45 22.56 0.03
CA ARG A 164 4.85 22.60 -1.39
C ARG A 164 3.69 22.27 -2.32
N ALA A 165 2.89 21.27 -1.98
CA ALA A 165 1.71 20.88 -2.76
C ALA A 165 0.62 21.98 -2.76
N ASP A 166 0.42 22.65 -1.62
CA ASP A 166 -0.48 23.80 -1.48
C ASP A 166 -0.01 24.98 -2.34
N ALA A 167 1.30 25.28 -2.33
CA ALA A 167 1.88 26.32 -3.18
C ALA A 167 1.71 26.04 -4.69
N MET A 168 1.59 24.77 -5.09
CA MET A 168 1.30 24.35 -6.47
C MET A 168 -0.20 24.22 -6.78
N GLY A 169 -1.08 24.54 -5.81
CA GLY A 169 -2.52 24.41 -5.93
C GLY A 169 -3.04 22.97 -6.05
N ILE A 170 -2.28 21.98 -5.56
CA ILE A 170 -2.66 20.56 -5.63
C ILE A 170 -3.52 20.22 -4.41
N PRO A 171 -4.83 19.90 -4.55
CA PRO A 171 -5.70 19.63 -3.41
C PRO A 171 -5.30 18.34 -2.69
N ALA A 172 -5.58 18.21 -1.38
CA ALA A 172 -5.15 17.04 -0.61
C ALA A 172 -5.71 15.70 -1.13
N SER A 173 -6.88 15.71 -1.77
CA SER A 173 -7.47 14.53 -2.43
C SER A 173 -6.63 13.99 -3.60
N LYS A 174 -5.72 14.80 -4.15
CA LYS A 174 -4.78 14.46 -5.22
C LYS A 174 -3.35 14.21 -4.71
N ARG A 175 -3.17 14.13 -3.40
CA ARG A 175 -1.87 13.85 -2.75
C ARG A 175 -1.80 12.40 -2.28
N LEU A 176 -0.61 11.81 -2.37
CA LEU A 176 -0.32 10.44 -1.96
C LEU A 176 0.98 10.39 -1.15
N ILE A 177 0.97 9.71 -0.01
CA ILE A 177 2.17 9.44 0.79
C ILE A 177 2.45 7.94 0.70
N LEU A 178 3.66 7.61 0.29
CA LEU A 178 4.19 6.26 0.14
C LEU A 178 5.33 6.03 1.11
N ALA A 179 5.32 4.87 1.76
CA ALA A 179 6.50 4.35 2.42
C ALA A 179 6.81 2.93 1.94
N HIS A 180 8.08 2.56 2.08
CA HIS A 180 8.57 1.23 1.75
C HIS A 180 7.91 0.13 2.63
N ALA A 181 7.51 0.46 3.85
CA ALA A 181 6.84 -0.47 4.75
C ALA A 181 5.73 0.24 5.54
N ALA A 182 4.67 -0.48 5.89
CA ALA A 182 3.56 0.05 6.67
C ALA A 182 4.00 0.63 8.03
N THR A 183 5.09 0.10 8.60
CA THR A 183 5.70 0.56 9.86
C THR A 183 6.40 1.92 9.75
N SER A 184 6.69 2.37 8.53
CA SER A 184 7.36 3.64 8.24
C SER A 184 6.39 4.76 7.87
N LEU A 185 5.08 4.49 7.93
CA LEU A 185 4.05 5.49 7.63
C LEU A 185 3.93 6.53 8.76
N PRO A 186 3.81 7.84 8.46
CA PRO A 186 3.64 8.90 9.45
C PRO A 186 2.38 8.69 10.30
N LYS A 187 2.46 8.91 11.62
CA LYS A 187 1.34 8.65 12.54
C LYS A 187 0.11 9.52 12.25
N GLN A 188 0.31 10.77 11.81
CA GLN A 188 -0.77 11.69 11.44
C GLN A 188 -1.47 11.31 10.12
N ALA A 189 -0.76 10.65 9.21
CA ALA A 189 -1.30 10.21 7.92
C ALA A 189 -1.82 8.75 7.99
N ALA A 190 -1.33 7.96 8.95
CA ALA A 190 -1.67 6.56 9.19
C ALA A 190 -2.91 6.35 10.08
N SER A 191 -3.80 7.35 10.26
CA SER A 191 -4.96 7.21 11.15
C SER A 191 -5.98 6.14 10.73
N THR A 192 -5.72 5.41 9.64
CA THR A 192 -6.52 4.24 9.24
C THR A 192 -5.78 2.89 9.20
N ALA A 193 -4.48 2.80 9.50
CA ALA A 193 -3.70 1.56 9.24
C ALA A 193 -3.35 0.73 10.48
N ALA A 194 -3.12 1.34 11.64
CA ALA A 194 -2.88 0.60 12.88
C ALA A 194 -4.19 0.45 13.66
N LEU A 195 -4.65 -0.80 13.84
CA LEU A 195 -5.82 -1.08 14.68
C LEU A 195 -5.54 -0.58 16.11
N PRO A 196 -6.37 0.32 16.67
CA PRO A 196 -6.19 0.80 18.04
C PRO A 196 -6.08 -0.34 19.04
N GLU A 197 -5.33 -0.19 20.14
CA GLU A 197 -5.20 -1.26 21.15
C GLU A 197 -6.46 -1.42 22.01
N ASN A 198 -7.23 -0.34 22.17
CA ASN A 198 -8.45 -0.33 22.97
C ASN A 198 -9.64 -0.86 22.14
N ALA A 199 -10.39 -1.82 22.70
CA ALA A 199 -11.52 -2.45 22.02
C ALA A 199 -12.64 -1.47 21.64
N ALA A 200 -12.97 -0.49 22.49
CA ALA A 200 -13.98 0.52 22.17
C ALA A 200 -13.53 1.41 21.01
N VAL A 201 -12.27 1.81 21.01
CA VAL A 201 -11.69 2.67 19.97
C VAL A 201 -11.59 1.93 18.64
N ARG A 202 -11.29 0.62 18.65
CA ARG A 202 -11.34 -0.23 17.44
C ARG A 202 -12.72 -0.27 16.79
N ILE A 203 -13.78 -0.31 17.60
CA ILE A 203 -15.15 -0.35 17.08
C ILE A 203 -15.58 1.00 16.54
N ALA A 204 -15.15 2.11 17.15
CA ALA A 204 -15.30 3.44 16.57
C ALA A 204 -14.55 3.59 15.24
N TRP A 205 -13.34 3.04 15.14
CA TRP A 205 -12.58 2.99 13.89
C TRP A 205 -13.33 2.22 12.79
N ALA A 206 -13.83 1.01 13.11
CA ALA A 206 -14.60 0.22 12.16
C ALA A 206 -15.87 0.96 11.70
N ALA A 207 -16.59 1.60 12.61
CA ALA A 207 -17.77 2.41 12.30
C ALA A 207 -17.41 3.61 11.38
N THR A 208 -16.28 4.25 11.62
CA THR A 208 -15.77 5.37 10.81
C THR A 208 -15.45 4.92 9.39
N ILE A 209 -14.80 3.77 9.21
CA ILE A 209 -14.49 3.20 7.89
C ILE A 209 -15.79 2.85 7.12
N LEU A 210 -16.74 2.20 7.79
CA LEU A 210 -17.98 1.74 7.14
C LEU A 210 -18.93 2.88 6.78
N THR A 211 -18.82 4.03 7.45
CA THR A 211 -19.58 5.25 7.13
C THR A 211 -18.86 6.18 6.17
N SER A 212 -17.59 5.90 5.82
CA SER A 212 -16.80 6.73 4.91
C SER A 212 -17.18 6.48 3.44
N PRO A 213 -17.33 7.54 2.63
CA PRO A 213 -17.75 7.43 1.22
C PRO A 213 -16.74 6.73 0.33
N HIS A 214 -15.46 6.70 0.72
CA HIS A 214 -14.38 6.03 0.01
C HIS A 214 -13.61 5.11 0.97
N HIS A 215 -13.71 3.80 0.75
CA HIS A 215 -12.92 2.80 1.45
C HIS A 215 -12.60 1.63 0.50
N THR A 216 -11.41 1.07 0.64
CA THR A 216 -10.98 -0.10 -0.15
C THR A 216 -11.70 -1.37 0.33
N ALA A 217 -11.73 -2.41 -0.52
CA ALA A 217 -12.27 -3.72 -0.14
C ALA A 217 -11.59 -4.28 1.13
N ARG A 218 -10.26 -4.11 1.24
CA ARG A 218 -9.49 -4.54 2.41
C ARG A 218 -9.85 -3.80 3.70
N GLN A 219 -10.06 -2.49 3.62
CA GLN A 219 -10.51 -1.70 4.77
C GLN A 219 -11.89 -2.13 5.25
N ARG A 220 -12.82 -2.36 4.30
CA ARG A 220 -14.15 -2.91 4.61
C ARG A 220 -14.06 -4.27 5.30
N ASP A 221 -13.25 -5.18 4.77
CA ASP A 221 -13.06 -6.51 5.37
C ASP A 221 -12.45 -6.45 6.76
N THR A 222 -11.49 -5.55 6.98
CA THR A 222 -10.87 -5.34 8.30
C THR A 222 -11.86 -4.75 9.30
N ALA A 223 -12.73 -3.83 8.85
CA ALA A 223 -13.80 -3.27 9.69
C ALA A 223 -14.81 -4.36 10.09
N HIS A 224 -15.23 -5.22 9.16
CA HIS A 224 -16.10 -6.35 9.48
C HIS A 224 -15.42 -7.37 10.40
N ASP A 225 -14.15 -7.73 10.16
CA ASP A 225 -13.40 -8.63 11.06
C ASP A 225 -13.32 -8.06 12.49
N THR A 226 -13.18 -6.75 12.62
CA THR A 226 -13.17 -6.06 13.91
C THR A 226 -14.51 -6.17 14.64
N LEU A 227 -15.62 -6.02 13.91
CA LEU A 227 -16.98 -6.20 14.46
C LEU A 227 -17.24 -7.67 14.85
N GLU A 228 -16.81 -8.64 14.02
CA GLU A 228 -16.89 -10.07 14.32
C GLU A 228 -16.17 -10.40 15.64
N ARG A 229 -14.94 -9.91 15.82
CA ARG A 229 -14.17 -10.09 17.06
C ARG A 229 -14.83 -9.44 18.27
N CYS A 230 -15.48 -8.30 18.09
CA CYS A 230 -16.22 -7.66 19.18
C CYS A 230 -17.41 -8.49 19.61
N LEU A 231 -18.19 -9.05 18.67
CA LEU A 231 -19.29 -9.94 18.96
C LEU A 231 -18.78 -11.20 19.70
N LEU A 232 -17.71 -11.82 19.20
CA LEU A 232 -17.10 -12.98 19.87
C LEU A 232 -16.58 -12.64 21.27
N GLY A 233 -15.92 -11.50 21.45
CA GLY A 233 -15.44 -11.06 22.78
C GLY A 233 -16.55 -10.64 23.73
N TYR A 234 -17.70 -10.24 23.19
CA TYR A 234 -18.89 -9.91 23.98
C TYR A 234 -19.69 -11.15 24.38
N TRP A 235 -19.75 -12.16 23.51
CA TRP A 235 -20.45 -13.42 23.76
C TRP A 235 -19.61 -14.43 24.55
N TYR A 236 -18.28 -14.46 24.34
CA TYR A 236 -17.36 -15.46 24.87
C TYR A 236 -16.15 -14.81 25.58
N SER A 237 -15.37 -15.62 26.28
CA SER A 237 -14.43 -15.15 27.31
C SER A 237 -12.95 -15.38 27.10
N ARG A 238 -12.59 -16.05 26.01
CA ARG A 238 -11.21 -16.43 25.69
C ARG A 238 -10.94 -16.11 24.23
N THR A 239 -10.83 -14.82 23.92
CA THR A 239 -10.53 -14.30 22.58
C THR A 239 -9.09 -13.82 22.42
N ASP A 240 -8.21 -14.17 23.36
CA ASP A 240 -6.83 -13.70 23.41
C ASP A 240 -5.96 -14.28 22.29
N GLY A 241 -5.36 -13.37 21.51
CA GLY A 241 -4.26 -13.64 20.58
C GLY A 241 -4.58 -14.44 19.30
N LYS A 242 -5.82 -14.94 19.13
CA LYS A 242 -6.20 -15.80 18.00
C LYS A 242 -6.87 -15.03 16.85
N SER A 243 -6.78 -15.57 15.63
CA SER A 243 -7.53 -15.06 14.49
C SER A 243 -9.02 -15.32 14.66
N THR A 244 -9.88 -14.52 14.01
CA THR A 244 -11.33 -14.69 14.02
C THR A 244 -11.74 -16.09 13.56
N VAL A 245 -11.07 -16.63 12.53
CA VAL A 245 -11.27 -18.00 12.04
C VAL A 245 -10.98 -19.02 13.13
N SER A 246 -9.81 -18.94 13.78
CA SER A 246 -9.44 -19.88 14.83
C SER A 246 -10.38 -19.82 16.05
N LEU A 247 -10.93 -18.63 16.35
CA LEU A 247 -11.93 -18.48 17.40
C LEU A 247 -13.27 -19.10 17.02
N CYS A 248 -13.73 -18.91 15.77
CA CYS A 248 -14.95 -19.53 15.26
C CYS A 248 -14.85 -21.05 15.32
N ASP A 249 -13.74 -21.63 14.85
CA ASP A 249 -13.50 -23.06 14.88
C ASP A 249 -13.50 -23.61 16.32
N GLN A 250 -12.82 -22.92 17.24
CA GLN A 250 -12.75 -23.34 18.64
C GLN A 250 -14.11 -23.26 19.36
N LEU A 251 -14.92 -22.24 19.03
CA LEU A 251 -16.20 -21.97 19.68
C LEU A 251 -17.38 -22.66 18.98
N GLY A 252 -17.14 -23.33 17.85
CA GLY A 252 -18.20 -23.96 17.04
C GLY A 252 -19.15 -22.93 16.41
N VAL A 253 -18.66 -21.73 16.12
CA VAL A 253 -19.47 -20.64 15.53
C VAL A 253 -19.32 -20.66 14.01
N ASP A 254 -20.44 -20.69 13.29
CA ASP A 254 -20.42 -20.49 11.85
C ASP A 254 -20.03 -19.04 11.53
N ARG A 255 -18.88 -18.88 10.87
CA ARG A 255 -18.34 -17.58 10.50
C ARG A 255 -19.24 -16.83 9.51
N THR A 256 -19.99 -17.52 8.66
CA THR A 256 -20.94 -16.91 7.72
C THR A 256 -22.09 -16.26 8.48
N GLU A 257 -22.61 -16.95 9.50
CA GLU A 257 -23.67 -16.41 10.35
C GLU A 257 -23.14 -15.25 11.20
N LEU A 258 -21.93 -15.37 11.73
CA LEU A 258 -21.24 -14.29 12.44
C LEU A 258 -21.06 -13.04 11.56
N ARG A 259 -20.61 -13.19 10.31
CA ARG A 259 -20.47 -12.11 9.33
C ARG A 259 -21.82 -11.46 9.02
N ARG A 260 -22.90 -12.23 8.95
CA ARG A 260 -24.27 -11.70 8.77
C ARG A 260 -24.69 -10.85 9.97
N VAL A 261 -24.44 -11.30 11.19
CA VAL A 261 -24.73 -10.53 12.42
C VAL A 261 -23.87 -9.27 12.49
N ALA A 262 -22.58 -9.35 12.17
CA ALA A 262 -21.69 -8.19 12.11
C ALA A 262 -22.15 -7.16 11.07
N SER A 263 -22.66 -7.62 9.93
CA SER A 263 -23.22 -6.74 8.88
C SER A 263 -24.50 -6.04 9.35
N LYS A 264 -25.40 -6.75 10.03
CA LYS A 264 -26.60 -6.14 10.65
C LYS A 264 -26.22 -5.13 11.72
N LEU A 265 -25.25 -5.47 12.59
CA LEU A 265 -24.74 -4.56 13.59
C LEU A 265 -24.21 -3.28 12.92
N SER A 266 -23.39 -3.41 11.86
CA SER A 266 -22.81 -2.25 11.17
C SER A 266 -23.86 -1.26 10.64
N ALA A 267 -24.98 -1.75 10.12
CA ALA A 267 -26.07 -0.92 9.62
C ALA A 267 -26.87 -0.20 10.72
N THR A 268 -26.71 -0.62 11.98
CA THR A 268 -27.43 -0.09 13.15
C THR A 268 -26.55 0.69 14.10
N LEU A 269 -25.24 0.80 13.81
CA LEU A 269 -24.31 1.54 14.66
C LEU A 269 -24.74 3.02 14.74
N PRO A 270 -24.63 3.66 15.92
CA PRO A 270 -24.89 5.09 16.04
C PRO A 270 -23.89 5.87 15.18
N ASN A 271 -24.32 7.02 14.67
CA ASN A 271 -23.43 7.92 13.92
C ASN A 271 -22.19 8.26 14.79
N VAL A 272 -21.02 8.21 14.17
CA VAL A 272 -19.74 8.39 14.86
C VAL A 272 -19.47 9.84 15.29
N ASP A 273 -20.27 10.78 14.78
CA ASP A 273 -20.19 12.21 15.12
C ASP A 273 -21.24 12.63 16.17
N ASP A 274 -22.17 11.74 16.54
CA ASP A 274 -23.25 12.06 17.48
C ASP A 274 -22.82 11.86 18.94
N GLY A 275 -23.02 12.90 19.75
CA GLY A 275 -22.83 12.86 21.20
C GLY A 275 -21.38 12.60 21.62
N THR A 276 -21.21 12.18 22.88
CA THR A 276 -19.89 11.84 23.43
C THR A 276 -19.55 10.37 23.22
N PHE A 277 -18.27 10.04 23.16
CA PHE A 277 -17.80 8.66 22.98
C PHE A 277 -18.22 7.76 24.14
N GLY A 278 -18.36 8.33 25.34
CA GLY A 278 -18.96 7.62 26.49
C GLY A 278 -20.40 7.19 26.21
N GLU A 279 -21.25 8.09 25.71
CA GLU A 279 -22.64 7.79 25.35
C GLU A 279 -22.71 6.84 24.15
N TRP A 280 -21.84 7.04 23.16
CA TRP A 280 -21.73 6.17 22.00
C TRP A 280 -21.40 4.73 22.40
N CYS A 281 -20.44 4.51 23.31
CA CYS A 281 -20.13 3.18 23.85
C CYS A 281 -21.34 2.55 24.56
N LEU A 282 -22.13 3.33 25.30
CA LEU A 282 -23.35 2.84 25.95
C LEU A 282 -24.41 2.40 24.93
N ALA A 283 -24.60 3.19 23.88
CA ALA A 283 -25.51 2.86 22.78
C ALA A 283 -25.08 1.59 22.05
N VAL A 284 -23.79 1.45 21.71
CA VAL A 284 -23.26 0.23 21.08
C VAL A 284 -23.40 -0.99 21.98
N ASN A 285 -23.13 -0.86 23.29
CA ASN A 285 -23.37 -1.97 24.23
C ASN A 285 -24.85 -2.38 24.29
N LYS A 286 -25.79 -1.46 24.10
CA LYS A 286 -27.23 -1.78 24.02
C LYS A 286 -27.54 -2.60 22.75
N LEU A 287 -26.92 -2.26 21.62
CA LEU A 287 -27.03 -3.02 20.38
C LEU A 287 -26.39 -4.41 20.47
N LEU A 288 -25.22 -4.54 21.11
CA LEU A 288 -24.58 -5.84 21.33
C LEU A 288 -25.48 -6.78 22.17
N LYS A 289 -26.27 -6.23 23.11
CA LYS A 289 -27.27 -7.02 23.87
C LYS A 289 -28.42 -7.53 23.00
N SER A 290 -28.82 -6.80 21.96
CA SER A 290 -29.95 -7.18 21.10
C SER A 290 -29.58 -8.18 20.01
N HIS A 291 -28.29 -8.55 19.90
CA HIS A 291 -27.79 -9.54 18.95
C HIS A 291 -27.21 -10.74 19.73
N PRO A 292 -28.06 -11.67 20.21
CA PRO A 292 -27.56 -12.86 20.88
C PRO A 292 -26.85 -13.79 19.88
N PRO A 293 -25.87 -14.58 20.36
CA PRO A 293 -25.38 -15.73 19.60
C PRO A 293 -26.55 -16.70 19.36
N GLY A 294 -26.49 -17.54 18.32
CA GLY A 294 -27.59 -18.41 17.89
C GLY A 294 -28.28 -19.21 19.02
N PRO A 295 -29.46 -19.81 18.74
CA PRO A 295 -30.31 -20.42 19.77
C PRO A 295 -29.53 -21.41 20.65
N GLY A 296 -29.51 -21.16 21.97
CA GLY A 296 -28.87 -22.03 22.97
C GLY A 296 -27.57 -21.52 23.60
N ILE A 297 -27.03 -20.38 23.16
CA ILE A 297 -25.81 -19.80 23.75
C ILE A 297 -26.18 -18.68 24.74
N THR A 298 -25.91 -18.91 26.02
CA THR A 298 -26.19 -17.93 27.08
C THR A 298 -25.07 -16.90 27.16
N ARG A 299 -25.44 -15.62 27.07
CA ARG A 299 -24.53 -14.50 27.37
C ARG A 299 -23.95 -14.65 28.78
N ARG A 300 -22.71 -14.22 28.98
CA ARG A 300 -22.14 -14.06 30.32
C ARG A 300 -22.94 -13.10 31.19
N ALA A 301 -22.99 -13.40 32.49
CA ALA A 301 -23.55 -12.51 33.50
C ALA A 301 -22.60 -11.35 33.89
N ASP A 302 -21.31 -11.43 33.54
CA ASP A 302 -20.32 -10.39 33.83
C ASP A 302 -20.31 -9.25 32.79
N LYS A 303 -19.59 -8.16 33.09
CA LYS A 303 -19.43 -7.00 32.18
C LYS A 303 -18.24 -7.14 31.23
N THR A 304 -17.69 -8.34 31.08
CA THR A 304 -16.52 -8.62 30.22
C THR A 304 -16.93 -8.48 28.75
N GLY A 305 -16.06 -7.92 27.91
CA GLY A 305 -16.36 -7.64 26.49
C GLY A 305 -17.23 -6.40 26.24
N SER A 306 -17.79 -5.75 27.27
CA SER A 306 -18.49 -4.48 27.10
C SER A 306 -17.53 -3.34 26.78
N LEU A 307 -17.90 -2.48 25.84
CA LEU A 307 -17.09 -1.34 25.42
C LEU A 307 -17.12 -0.24 26.49
N ARG A 308 -15.96 0.37 26.77
CA ARG A 308 -15.84 1.48 27.72
C ARG A 308 -14.88 2.53 27.18
N ALA A 309 -15.30 3.78 27.19
CA ALA A 309 -14.43 4.93 26.94
C ALA A 309 -13.46 5.13 28.13
N THR A 310 -12.24 5.59 27.82
CA THR A 310 -11.27 6.00 28.84
C THR A 310 -11.52 7.44 29.26
N THR A 311 -10.98 7.89 30.40
CA THR A 311 -11.10 9.29 30.84
C THR A 311 -10.62 10.28 29.76
N ALA A 312 -9.57 9.91 29.01
CA ALA A 312 -9.02 10.73 27.93
C ALA A 312 -9.92 10.82 26.68
N THR A 313 -10.76 9.79 26.42
CA THR A 313 -11.57 9.72 25.19
C THR A 313 -13.05 9.97 25.43
N LYS A 314 -13.51 9.96 26.69
CA LYS A 314 -14.92 9.99 27.08
C LYS A 314 -15.70 11.19 26.53
N SER A 315 -15.07 12.36 26.46
CA SER A 315 -15.70 13.62 26.00
C SER A 315 -15.54 13.88 24.50
N MET A 316 -14.74 13.08 23.79
CA MET A 316 -14.56 13.19 22.33
C MET A 316 -15.76 12.59 21.61
N THR A 317 -15.93 12.83 20.30
CA THR A 317 -16.80 12.00 19.46
C THR A 317 -16.17 10.64 19.19
N ALA A 318 -16.94 9.67 18.69
CA ALA A 318 -16.39 8.36 18.31
C ALA A 318 -15.38 8.49 17.16
N ARG A 319 -15.64 9.38 16.19
CA ARG A 319 -14.72 9.68 15.09
C ARG A 319 -13.38 10.23 15.60
N GLN A 320 -13.42 11.21 16.50
CA GLN A 320 -12.22 11.79 17.10
C GLN A 320 -11.44 10.78 17.95
N ALA A 321 -12.15 9.96 18.75
CA ALA A 321 -11.52 8.90 19.54
C ALA A 321 -10.82 7.86 18.63
N ALA A 322 -11.35 7.61 17.44
CA ALA A 322 -10.76 6.75 16.41
C ALA A 322 -9.63 7.40 15.60
N GLY A 323 -9.28 8.66 15.87
CA GLY A 323 -8.25 9.41 15.12
C GLY A 323 -8.71 9.99 13.78
N GLY A 324 -10.03 10.06 13.54
CA GLY A 324 -10.61 10.70 12.36
C GLY A 324 -10.86 12.20 12.55
N ALA A 325 -10.68 12.99 11.49
CA ALA A 325 -11.04 14.41 11.45
C ALA A 325 -12.57 14.61 11.42
N PRO A 326 -13.14 15.72 11.92
CA PRO A 326 -14.59 15.94 11.98
C PRO A 326 -15.28 15.86 10.61
N ALA A 327 -16.58 15.48 10.60
CA ALA A 327 -17.40 15.47 9.39
C ALA A 327 -17.39 16.84 8.69
N GLY A 328 -17.00 16.85 7.40
CA GLY A 328 -16.83 18.07 6.59
C GLY A 328 -15.39 18.33 6.13
N SER A 329 -14.39 17.67 6.73
CA SER A 329 -12.99 17.67 6.25
C SER A 329 -12.76 16.48 5.31
N THR A 330 -13.25 16.58 4.07
CA THR A 330 -13.12 15.51 3.04
C THR A 330 -11.84 15.57 2.22
N THR A 331 -10.80 16.25 2.69
CA THR A 331 -9.53 16.37 1.97
C THR A 331 -8.41 15.77 2.79
N SER A 332 -8.41 14.44 2.94
CA SER A 332 -7.29 13.73 3.53
C SER A 332 -6.35 13.21 2.45
N THR A 333 -5.07 13.51 2.59
CA THR A 333 -3.98 12.94 1.79
C THR A 333 -4.02 11.41 1.87
N ARG A 334 -3.96 10.73 0.72
CA ARG A 334 -3.98 9.26 0.69
C ARG A 334 -2.64 8.70 1.18
N VAL A 335 -2.68 7.57 1.88
CA VAL A 335 -1.47 6.92 2.42
C VAL A 335 -1.49 5.44 2.07
N SER A 336 -0.40 4.94 1.50
CA SER A 336 -0.31 3.56 1.07
C SER A 336 1.13 3.05 1.11
N ILE A 337 1.31 1.75 0.88
CA ILE A 337 2.62 1.16 0.57
C ILE A 337 2.77 1.07 -0.95
N VAL A 338 4.00 1.16 -1.46
CA VAL A 338 4.27 1.22 -2.90
C VAL A 338 3.65 0.05 -3.67
N GLN A 339 3.73 -1.17 -3.12
CA GLN A 339 3.17 -2.38 -3.73
C GLN A 339 1.64 -2.37 -3.91
N GLN A 340 0.93 -1.44 -3.25
CA GLN A 340 -0.52 -1.31 -3.30
C GLN A 340 -0.99 -0.22 -4.27
N VAL A 341 -0.09 0.59 -4.82
CA VAL A 341 -0.43 1.70 -5.72
C VAL A 341 0.01 1.46 -7.16
N LYS A 342 0.43 0.24 -7.50
CA LYS A 342 0.73 -0.12 -8.89
C LYS A 342 -0.54 0.05 -9.74
N GLY A 343 -0.42 0.78 -10.85
CA GLY A 343 -1.56 1.19 -11.69
C GLY A 343 -2.31 2.45 -11.23
N GLU A 344 -1.98 3.00 -10.06
CA GLU A 344 -2.53 4.30 -9.62
C GLU A 344 -1.63 5.47 -10.03
N GLU A 345 -2.11 6.69 -9.82
CA GLU A 345 -1.37 7.94 -9.98
C GLU A 345 -1.92 9.04 -9.03
N ALA A 346 -1.10 10.05 -8.75
CA ALA A 346 -1.45 11.21 -7.95
C ALA A 346 -0.75 12.47 -8.46
N ASP A 347 -1.35 13.64 -8.27
CA ASP A 347 -0.74 14.89 -8.71
C ASP A 347 0.50 15.23 -7.87
N ALA A 348 0.47 14.87 -6.58
CA ALA A 348 1.63 14.96 -5.69
C ALA A 348 1.88 13.65 -4.94
N VAL A 349 3.13 13.20 -4.88
CA VAL A 349 3.57 12.00 -4.15
C VAL A 349 4.71 12.33 -3.21
N LEU A 350 4.62 11.91 -1.96
CA LEU A 350 5.73 11.88 -1.00
C LEU A 350 6.21 10.45 -0.83
N VAL A 351 7.48 10.17 -1.07
CA VAL A 351 8.13 8.89 -0.80
C VAL A 351 9.06 9.05 0.41
N ILE A 352 8.84 8.23 1.44
CA ILE A 352 9.63 8.28 2.68
C ILE A 352 10.61 7.10 2.71
N LEU A 353 11.91 7.42 2.69
CA LEU A 353 12.98 6.45 2.92
C LEU A 353 13.34 6.47 4.41
N PRO A 354 13.21 5.34 5.13
CA PRO A 354 13.49 5.32 6.56
C PRO A 354 14.99 5.51 6.85
N PRO A 355 15.35 6.10 8.01
CA PRO A 355 16.74 6.13 8.45
C PRO A 355 17.26 4.71 8.70
N ASP A 356 18.52 4.49 8.37
CA ASP A 356 19.16 3.22 8.63
C ASP A 356 19.43 3.04 10.11
N LYS A 357 18.73 2.07 10.71
CA LYS A 357 19.04 1.58 12.05
C LYS A 357 20.19 0.57 11.97
N ARG A 358 19.87 -0.72 11.95
CA ARG A 358 20.86 -1.82 11.97
C ARG A 358 21.21 -2.39 10.60
N THR A 359 20.35 -2.23 9.61
CA THR A 359 20.39 -3.00 8.36
C THR A 359 21.07 -2.29 7.18
N LYS A 360 21.45 -1.01 7.30
CA LYS A 360 22.08 -0.20 6.23
C LYS A 360 21.38 -0.29 4.87
N ARG A 361 20.04 -0.40 4.87
CA ARG A 361 19.23 -0.67 3.68
C ARG A 361 19.11 0.57 2.80
N THR A 362 18.87 1.73 3.40
CA THR A 362 18.73 3.01 2.67
C THR A 362 20.07 3.44 2.07
N ASP A 363 21.17 3.27 2.81
CA ASP A 363 22.53 3.54 2.34
C ASP A 363 22.89 2.65 1.15
N ALA A 364 22.61 1.33 1.24
CA ALA A 364 22.86 0.39 0.16
C ALA A 364 22.01 0.73 -1.09
N LEU A 365 20.73 1.06 -0.89
CA LEU A 365 19.82 1.48 -1.96
C LEU A 365 20.34 2.72 -2.69
N VAL A 366 20.71 3.76 -1.95
CA VAL A 366 21.20 5.03 -2.52
C VAL A 366 22.56 4.84 -3.18
N LYS A 367 23.44 4.02 -2.62
CA LYS A 367 24.72 3.68 -3.27
C LYS A 367 24.50 2.95 -4.60
N ALA A 368 23.58 1.99 -4.64
CA ALA A 368 23.22 1.27 -5.86
C ALA A 368 22.63 2.23 -6.91
N TRP A 369 21.70 3.11 -6.50
CA TRP A 369 21.15 4.18 -7.35
C TRP A 369 22.28 5.04 -7.96
N ILE A 370 23.13 5.64 -7.13
CA ILE A 370 24.16 6.57 -7.59
C ILE A 370 25.19 5.89 -8.50
N SER A 371 25.55 4.64 -8.20
CA SER A 371 26.50 3.88 -9.02
C SER A 371 25.90 3.33 -10.33
N GLY A 372 24.56 3.21 -10.39
CA GLY A 372 23.82 2.52 -11.44
C GLY A 372 24.11 1.01 -11.51
N ILE A 373 24.74 0.42 -10.49
CA ILE A 373 24.99 -1.02 -10.39
C ILE A 373 23.94 -1.61 -9.47
N HIS A 374 23.02 -2.40 -10.04
CA HIS A 374 21.94 -3.05 -9.32
C HIS A 374 22.28 -4.52 -9.13
N ASP A 375 22.49 -4.94 -7.89
CA ASP A 375 22.66 -6.35 -7.54
C ASP A 375 21.31 -7.00 -7.18
N GLU A 376 21.31 -8.32 -7.00
CA GLU A 376 20.11 -9.09 -6.63
C GLU A 376 19.45 -8.61 -5.32
N THR A 377 20.18 -7.90 -4.46
CA THR A 377 19.65 -7.45 -3.16
C THR A 377 19.00 -6.06 -3.23
N THR A 378 19.39 -5.25 -4.21
CA THR A 378 18.99 -3.84 -4.34
C THR A 378 18.08 -3.59 -5.55
N SER A 379 18.13 -4.45 -6.58
CA SER A 379 17.35 -4.35 -7.81
C SER A 379 15.85 -4.15 -7.54
N GLU A 380 15.21 -5.06 -6.79
CA GLU A 380 13.78 -4.95 -6.47
C GLU A 380 13.46 -3.67 -5.70
N SER A 381 14.33 -3.25 -4.77
CA SER A 381 14.11 -2.03 -3.98
C SER A 381 14.21 -0.76 -4.85
N LEU A 382 15.04 -0.77 -5.90
CA LEU A 382 15.13 0.31 -6.89
C LEU A 382 13.93 0.33 -7.82
N HIS A 383 13.44 -0.82 -8.28
CA HIS A 383 12.16 -0.88 -9.02
C HIS A 383 10.99 -0.39 -8.17
N VAL A 384 10.97 -0.70 -6.87
CA VAL A 384 9.98 -0.14 -5.94
C VAL A 384 10.09 1.37 -5.86
N LEU A 385 11.31 1.92 -5.75
CA LEU A 385 11.51 3.37 -5.74
C LEU A 385 11.10 4.01 -7.08
N TYR A 386 11.41 3.38 -8.21
CA TYR A 386 10.99 3.80 -9.55
C TYR A 386 9.46 3.82 -9.68
N VAL A 387 8.77 2.77 -9.27
CA VAL A 387 7.31 2.71 -9.26
C VAL A 387 6.74 3.82 -8.39
N ALA A 388 7.29 4.04 -7.19
CA ALA A 388 6.84 5.08 -6.27
C ALA A 388 7.01 6.49 -6.86
N ALA A 389 8.18 6.78 -7.46
CA ALA A 389 8.49 8.04 -8.10
C ALA A 389 7.55 8.31 -9.28
N THR A 390 7.35 7.32 -10.15
CA THR A 390 6.51 7.41 -11.36
C THR A 390 5.01 7.42 -11.09
N ARG A 391 4.57 7.32 -9.83
CA ARG A 391 3.18 7.62 -9.44
C ARG A 391 2.86 9.11 -9.46
N ALA A 392 3.88 9.96 -9.37
CA ALA A 392 3.72 11.41 -9.34
C ALA A 392 3.48 11.98 -10.75
N ARG A 393 2.48 12.85 -10.87
CA ARG A 393 2.21 13.59 -12.11
C ARG A 393 2.88 14.95 -12.15
N ARG A 394 2.86 15.69 -11.03
CA ARG A 394 3.35 17.07 -10.95
C ARG A 394 4.46 17.25 -9.92
N LEU A 395 4.24 16.76 -8.69
CA LEU A 395 5.17 16.89 -7.57
C LEU A 395 5.58 15.52 -7.01
N LEU A 396 6.88 15.26 -6.97
CA LEU A 396 7.52 14.16 -6.27
C LEU A 396 8.38 14.72 -5.14
N ALA A 397 8.05 14.36 -3.90
CA ALA A 397 8.87 14.64 -2.75
C ALA A 397 9.59 13.36 -2.27
N LEU A 398 10.89 13.45 -2.02
CA LEU A 398 11.68 12.37 -1.43
C LEU A 398 12.15 12.80 -0.03
N ALA A 399 11.61 12.16 1.00
CA ALA A 399 12.08 12.34 2.36
C ALA A 399 13.26 11.39 2.63
N LEU A 400 14.45 11.97 2.76
CA LEU A 400 15.74 11.28 2.76
C LEU A 400 16.52 11.57 4.06
N PRO A 401 17.04 10.54 4.73
CA PRO A 401 17.92 10.74 5.89
C PRO A 401 19.12 11.63 5.54
N THR A 402 19.52 12.46 6.50
CA THR A 402 20.60 13.44 6.32
C THR A 402 21.86 12.90 5.61
N PRO A 403 22.40 11.69 5.94
CA PRO A 403 23.60 11.17 5.30
C PRO A 403 23.47 10.94 3.78
N VAL A 404 22.28 10.54 3.32
CA VAL A 404 22.02 10.21 1.91
C VAL A 404 21.40 11.36 1.14
N HIS A 405 20.72 12.28 1.82
CA HIS A 405 20.08 13.45 1.21
C HIS A 405 21.04 14.22 0.30
N ASP A 406 22.23 14.55 0.82
CA ASP A 406 23.19 15.39 0.08
C ASP A 406 23.84 14.63 -1.08
N GLN A 407 23.99 13.30 -0.95
CA GLN A 407 24.49 12.44 -2.02
C GLN A 407 23.48 12.37 -3.18
N VAL A 408 22.20 12.20 -2.88
CA VAL A 408 21.13 12.19 -3.89
C VAL A 408 21.00 13.57 -4.54
N ALA A 409 21.06 14.65 -3.77
CA ALA A 409 20.99 16.01 -4.32
C ALA A 409 22.14 16.30 -5.29
N ALA A 410 23.37 15.88 -4.95
CA ALA A 410 24.53 16.00 -5.83
C ALA A 410 24.37 15.15 -7.10
N HIS A 411 23.97 13.89 -6.95
CA HIS A 411 23.76 12.99 -8.08
C HIS A 411 22.68 13.50 -9.06
N LEU A 412 21.56 14.00 -8.55
CA LEU A 412 20.49 14.58 -9.38
C LEU A 412 20.96 15.83 -10.10
N LYS A 413 21.75 16.69 -9.44
CA LYS A 413 22.37 17.86 -10.07
C LYS A 413 23.33 17.47 -11.20
N ASP A 414 24.16 16.46 -10.98
CA ASP A 414 25.10 15.95 -12.00
C ASP A 414 24.38 15.35 -13.21
N ASN A 415 23.13 14.88 -13.03
CA ASN A 415 22.25 14.40 -14.09
C ASN A 415 21.29 15.47 -14.63
N ASN A 416 21.53 16.75 -14.35
CA ASN A 416 20.71 17.90 -14.79
C ASN A 416 19.24 17.83 -14.35
N VAL A 417 18.96 17.20 -13.22
CA VAL A 417 17.63 17.19 -12.60
C VAL A 417 17.52 18.34 -11.60
N SER A 418 16.66 19.31 -11.90
CA SER A 418 16.38 20.43 -10.98
C SER A 418 15.60 19.95 -9.75
N VAL A 419 16.05 20.35 -8.56
CA VAL A 419 15.43 19.95 -7.28
C VAL A 419 15.29 21.15 -6.35
N ASP A 420 14.17 21.18 -5.62
CA ASP A 420 14.00 22.05 -4.46
C ASP A 420 14.46 21.33 -3.19
N LEU A 421 15.06 22.06 -2.26
CA LEU A 421 15.53 21.51 -0.98
C LEU A 421 14.69 22.05 0.18
N ALA A 422 14.25 21.15 1.07
CA ALA A 422 13.61 21.48 2.33
C ALA A 422 14.26 20.70 3.48
N SER A 423 14.14 21.21 4.71
CA SER A 423 14.63 20.52 5.90
C SER A 423 13.51 20.22 6.88
N ALA A 424 13.41 18.96 7.29
CA ALA A 424 12.53 18.48 8.35
C ALA A 424 13.32 18.12 9.62
N THR A 425 14.53 18.65 9.81
CA THR A 425 15.33 18.43 11.03
C THR A 425 14.90 19.36 12.17
N LYS A 426 15.10 18.96 13.44
CA LYS A 426 14.89 19.89 14.57
C LYS A 426 15.77 21.15 14.41
N PRO A 427 15.25 22.36 14.73
CA PRO A 427 16.08 23.56 14.79
C PRO A 427 17.18 23.37 15.84
N ARG A 428 18.41 23.75 15.49
CA ARG A 428 19.57 23.68 16.40
C ARG A 428 19.28 24.60 17.60
N PRO A 429 19.46 24.16 18.86
CA PRO A 429 19.30 25.06 19.99
C PRO A 429 20.31 26.21 19.84
N VAL A 430 19.80 27.44 19.91
CA VAL A 430 20.62 28.64 19.93
C VAL A 430 21.50 28.54 21.18
N PRO A 431 22.84 28.62 21.08
CA PRO A 431 23.68 28.64 22.27
C PRO A 431 23.28 29.85 23.12
N PRO A 432 23.19 29.71 24.46
CA PRO A 432 22.93 30.86 25.31
C PRO A 432 24.00 31.91 25.02
N HIS A 433 23.55 33.15 24.80
CA HIS A 433 24.42 34.31 24.65
C HIS A 433 25.45 34.28 25.78
N GLY A 434 26.73 34.32 25.42
CA GLY A 434 27.81 34.45 26.39
C GLY A 434 27.58 35.72 27.18
N GLU A 435 27.39 35.56 28.49
CA GLU A 435 27.46 36.66 29.44
C GLU A 435 28.86 37.26 29.40
N ASP A 436 28.85 38.59 29.46
CA ASP A 436 29.96 39.51 29.33
C ASP A 436 31.15 39.14 30.24
N VAL A 437 32.34 39.16 29.65
CA VAL A 437 33.59 39.28 30.39
C VAL A 437 33.80 40.77 30.62
N ASP A 438 33.39 41.25 31.79
CA ASP A 438 33.81 42.56 32.30
C ASP A 438 35.27 42.49 32.80
N ILE A 439 35.96 43.60 32.53
CA ILE A 439 37.40 43.89 32.69
C ILE A 439 37.85 43.91 34.15
#